data_AF-A0A2N0MKY4-F1
#
_entry.id   AF-A0A2N0MKY4-F1
#
_cell.length_a   1.000
_cell.length_b   1.000
_cell.length_c   1.000
_cell.angle_alpha   90.00
_cell.angle_beta   90.00
_cell.angle_gamma   90.00
#
_symmetry.space_group_name_H-M   'P 1'
#
loop_
_entity.id
_entity.type
_entity.pdbx_description
1 polymer ?
#
loop_
_entity_poly.entity_id
_entity_poly.type
_entity_poly.pdbx_seq_one_letter_code
_entity_poly.pdbx_strand_id
1 'polypeptide(L)'
;MTAPEQETIQEPEVASLYQISFERIAELNRSAISMVADRRPPTAPSRNSPDSELTDPKKLVDEIATHCADDENFIRTEMPIQEIVFRVLLARRNTPTLLSDLHYELTEKWSTPVRPINISESGLGRILDSDTYYGFART
;
A
#
# COMPACT_ATOMS: atom_id res chain seq x y z
N MET A 1 37.38 32.43 -17.92
CA MET A 1 36.71 31.27 -18.51
C MET A 1 35.67 30.81 -17.51
N THR A 2 34.43 31.21 -17.72
CA THR A 2 33.31 30.86 -16.83
C THR A 2 32.71 29.56 -17.35
N ALA A 3 32.74 28.51 -16.52
CA ALA A 3 32.09 27.25 -16.85
C ALA A 3 30.56 27.46 -16.87
N PRO A 4 29.81 26.87 -17.81
CA PRO A 4 28.36 26.96 -17.79
C PRO A 4 27.81 26.07 -16.66
N GLU A 5 27.01 26.67 -15.79
CA GLU A 5 26.15 25.96 -14.84
C GLU A 5 25.19 25.08 -15.66
N GLN A 6 25.28 23.76 -15.45
CA GLN A 6 24.33 22.82 -16.01
C GLN A 6 23.02 22.98 -15.26
N GLU A 7 22.07 23.72 -15.83
CA GLU A 7 20.66 23.64 -15.45
C GLU A 7 20.22 22.18 -15.63
N THR A 8 20.05 21.50 -14.50
CA THR A 8 19.47 20.16 -14.48
C THR A 8 18.01 20.32 -14.83
N ILE A 9 17.65 20.04 -16.08
CA ILE A 9 16.26 19.98 -16.52
C ILE A 9 15.62 18.84 -15.74
N GLN A 10 14.89 19.17 -14.67
CA GLN A 10 14.01 18.22 -14.00
C GLN A 10 12.89 17.90 -15.00
N GLU A 11 12.95 16.71 -15.59
CA GLU A 11 11.80 16.16 -16.32
C GLU A 11 10.57 16.22 -15.40
N PRO A 12 9.39 16.57 -15.93
CA PRO A 12 8.19 16.61 -15.11
C PRO A 12 7.98 15.22 -14.50
N GLU A 13 8.05 15.13 -13.16
CA GLU A 13 7.73 13.89 -12.46
C GLU A 13 6.31 13.50 -12.82
N VAL A 14 6.16 12.48 -13.67
CA VAL A 14 4.86 11.93 -14.01
C VAL A 14 4.28 11.36 -12.73
N ALA A 15 3.17 11.94 -12.28
CA ALA A 15 2.46 11.52 -11.09
C ALA A 15 2.25 10.00 -11.12
N SER A 16 2.98 9.28 -10.25
CA SER A 16 2.97 7.83 -10.24
C SER A 16 1.86 7.34 -9.33
N LEU A 17 0.87 6.66 -9.91
CA LEU A 17 -0.24 6.05 -9.19
C LEU A 17 0.10 4.59 -8.86
N TYR A 18 -0.29 4.13 -7.68
CA TYR A 18 -0.08 2.75 -7.23
C TYR A 18 -1.38 2.10 -6.78
N GLN A 19 -1.49 0.81 -7.07
CA GLN A 19 -2.53 -0.08 -6.56
C GLN A 19 -1.95 -1.48 -6.32
N ILE A 20 -2.73 -2.34 -5.67
CA ILE A 20 -2.47 -3.78 -5.56
C ILE A 20 -3.01 -4.47 -6.83
N SER A 21 -2.15 -5.14 -7.58
CA SER A 21 -2.55 -5.95 -8.73
C SER A 21 -2.68 -7.42 -8.33
N PHE A 22 -3.91 -7.95 -8.37
CA PHE A 22 -4.13 -9.37 -8.10
C PHE A 22 -3.52 -10.29 -9.16
N GLU A 23 -3.37 -9.80 -10.39
CA GLU A 23 -2.64 -10.50 -11.45
C GLU A 23 -1.15 -10.62 -11.10
N ARG A 24 -0.51 -9.52 -10.67
CA ARG A 24 0.89 -9.55 -10.20
C ARG A 24 1.07 -10.45 -8.99
N ILE A 25 0.13 -10.48 -8.04
CA ILE A 25 0.18 -11.42 -6.91
C ILE A 25 0.17 -12.87 -7.41
N ALA A 26 -0.63 -13.19 -8.42
CA ALA A 26 -0.66 -14.53 -9.02
C ALA A 26 0.67 -14.86 -9.74
N GLU A 27 1.26 -13.91 -10.47
CA GLU A 27 2.58 -14.05 -11.09
C GLU A 27 3.69 -14.31 -10.07
N LEU A 28 3.57 -13.74 -8.87
CA LEU A 28 4.44 -13.98 -7.72
C LEU A 28 4.16 -15.33 -7.03
N ASN A 29 3.30 -16.19 -7.61
CA ASN A 29 2.88 -17.50 -7.08
C ASN A 29 2.22 -17.40 -5.68
N ARG A 30 1.42 -16.36 -5.46
CA ARG A 30 0.71 -16.12 -4.19
C ARG A 30 -0.81 -16.08 -4.39
N SER A 31 -1.54 -16.31 -3.31
CA SER A 31 -3.00 -16.19 -3.28
C SER A 31 -3.41 -14.80 -2.80
N ALA A 32 -3.96 -13.98 -3.69
CA ALA A 32 -4.52 -12.68 -3.33
C ALA A 32 -5.60 -12.80 -2.25
N ILE A 33 -6.43 -13.84 -2.30
CA ILE A 33 -7.47 -14.09 -1.30
C ILE A 33 -6.85 -14.29 0.07
N SER A 34 -5.86 -15.17 0.21
CA SER A 34 -5.19 -15.41 1.49
C SER A 34 -4.54 -14.13 2.02
N MET A 35 -3.84 -13.40 1.15
CA MET A 35 -3.19 -12.15 1.55
C MET A 35 -4.18 -11.12 2.08
N VAL A 36 -5.30 -10.91 1.41
CA VAL A 36 -6.32 -9.95 1.82
C VAL A 36 -7.11 -10.46 3.05
N ALA A 37 -7.46 -11.75 3.08
CA ALA A 37 -8.22 -12.37 4.17
C ALA A 37 -7.54 -12.22 5.54
N ASP A 38 -6.21 -12.36 5.59
CA ASP A 38 -5.39 -12.19 6.80
C ASP A 38 -5.50 -10.77 7.41
N ARG A 39 -5.85 -9.76 6.62
CA ARG A 39 -5.92 -8.37 7.04
C ARG A 39 -7.34 -7.91 7.34
N ARG A 40 -8.34 -8.78 7.24
CA ARG A 40 -9.72 -8.41 7.60
C ARG A 40 -9.81 -7.89 9.03
N PRO A 41 -10.50 -6.78 9.31
CA PRO A 41 -10.79 -6.35 10.67
C PRO A 41 -11.56 -7.41 11.47
N PRO A 42 -11.45 -7.47 12.81
CA PRO A 42 -12.23 -8.39 13.65
C PRO A 42 -13.75 -8.28 13.46
N THR A 43 -14.24 -7.11 13.08
CA THR A 43 -15.65 -6.78 12.85
C THR A 43 -16.15 -7.22 11.47
N ALA A 44 -15.27 -7.67 10.57
CA ALA A 44 -15.62 -8.07 9.21
C ALA A 44 -16.57 -9.31 9.21
N PRO A 45 -17.78 -9.22 8.64
CA PRO A 45 -18.74 -10.33 8.55
C PRO A 45 -18.17 -11.65 8.04
N SER A 46 -17.24 -11.62 7.08
CA SER A 46 -16.63 -12.81 6.47
C SER A 46 -15.73 -13.60 7.43
N ARG A 47 -15.38 -13.05 8.60
CA ARG A 47 -14.71 -13.80 9.67
C ARG A 47 -15.61 -14.84 10.36
N ASN A 48 -16.93 -14.76 10.17
CA ASN A 48 -17.88 -15.73 10.72
C ASN A 48 -17.97 -17.02 9.87
N SER A 49 -17.36 -17.03 8.69
CA SER A 49 -17.33 -18.17 7.77
C SER A 49 -15.90 -18.71 7.62
N PRO A 50 -15.73 -19.98 7.25
CA PRO A 50 -14.41 -20.54 7.00
C PRO A 50 -13.77 -19.94 5.75
N ASP A 51 -12.44 -19.76 5.79
CA ASP A 51 -11.68 -19.11 4.72
C ASP A 51 -11.76 -19.85 3.37
N SER A 52 -12.09 -21.14 3.38
CA SER A 52 -12.33 -21.94 2.17
C SER A 52 -13.50 -21.44 1.32
N GLU A 53 -14.41 -20.65 1.89
CA GLU A 53 -15.56 -20.07 1.18
C GLU A 53 -15.21 -18.73 0.53
N LEU A 54 -14.04 -18.15 0.83
CA LEU A 54 -13.58 -16.89 0.26
C LEU A 54 -13.05 -17.14 -1.15
N THR A 55 -13.72 -16.55 -2.13
CA THR A 55 -13.42 -16.76 -3.56
C THR A 55 -13.09 -15.48 -4.31
N ASP A 56 -13.40 -14.33 -3.75
CA ASP A 56 -13.27 -13.03 -4.43
C ASP A 56 -12.46 -12.04 -3.57
N PRO A 57 -11.20 -11.74 -3.94
CA PRO A 57 -10.40 -10.80 -3.19
C PRO A 57 -10.97 -9.38 -3.23
N LYS A 58 -11.69 -8.97 -4.30
CA LYS A 58 -12.28 -7.62 -4.37
C LYS A 58 -13.35 -7.41 -3.31
N LYS A 59 -14.21 -8.41 -3.10
CA LYS A 59 -15.21 -8.36 -2.02
C LYS A 59 -14.56 -8.20 -0.65
N LEU A 60 -13.45 -8.87 -0.41
CA LEU A 60 -12.71 -8.72 0.85
C LEU A 60 -12.09 -7.33 0.97
N VAL A 61 -11.57 -6.75 -0.12
CA VAL A 61 -11.09 -5.36 -0.12
C VAL A 61 -12.21 -4.38 0.22
N ASP A 62 -13.37 -4.51 -0.40
CA ASP A 62 -14.53 -3.64 -0.12
C ASP A 62 -15.01 -3.76 1.34
N GLU A 63 -15.03 -4.98 1.86
CA GLU A 63 -15.36 -5.26 3.25
C GLU A 63 -14.33 -4.65 4.21
N ILE A 64 -13.04 -4.84 3.95
CA ILE A 64 -11.95 -4.23 4.73
C ILE A 64 -12.12 -2.72 4.77
N ALA A 65 -12.27 -2.06 3.63
CA ALA A 65 -12.44 -0.61 3.55
C ALA A 65 -13.66 -0.10 4.32
N THR A 66 -14.69 -0.94 4.48
CA THR A 66 -15.92 -0.59 5.20
C THR A 66 -15.76 -0.72 6.71
N HIS A 67 -14.94 -1.67 7.18
CA HIS A 67 -14.82 -2.01 8.60
C HIS A 67 -13.47 -1.60 9.24
N CYS A 68 -12.47 -1.22 8.46
CA CYS A 68 -11.13 -0.91 8.98
C CYS A 68 -11.09 0.38 9.80
N ALA A 69 -12.02 1.30 9.59
CA ALA A 69 -12.12 2.55 10.35
C ALA A 69 -12.46 2.31 11.83
N ASP A 70 -13.14 1.20 12.13
CA ASP A 70 -13.50 0.80 13.50
C ASP A 70 -12.33 0.11 14.23
N ASP A 71 -11.24 -0.21 13.53
CA ASP A 71 -10.08 -0.90 14.07
C ASP A 71 -8.89 0.06 14.15
N GLU A 72 -8.73 0.71 15.31
CA GLU A 72 -7.58 1.58 15.62
C GLU A 72 -6.22 0.85 15.49
N ASN A 73 -6.22 -0.48 15.47
CA ASN A 73 -5.04 -1.31 15.34
C ASN A 73 -4.83 -1.83 13.90
N PHE A 74 -5.67 -1.42 12.96
CA PHE A 74 -5.59 -1.89 11.58
C PHE A 74 -4.25 -1.50 10.93
N ILE A 75 -3.73 -0.29 11.18
CA ILE A 75 -2.38 0.11 10.81
C ILE A 75 -1.63 0.48 12.07
N ARG A 76 -0.39 -0.02 12.21
CA ARG A 76 0.47 0.28 13.34
C ARG A 76 1.86 0.70 12.88
N THR A 77 2.50 1.54 13.69
CA THR A 77 3.80 2.16 13.36
C THR A 77 4.97 1.18 13.40
N GLU A 78 4.78 -0.01 13.97
CA GLU A 78 5.79 -1.06 14.04
C GLU A 78 5.76 -1.99 12.82
N MET A 79 4.75 -1.85 11.95
CA MET A 79 4.63 -2.63 10.72
C MET A 79 5.71 -2.24 9.71
N PRO A 80 6.18 -3.18 8.87
CA PRO A 80 7.03 -2.84 7.73
C PRO A 80 6.35 -1.83 6.80
N ILE A 81 7.12 -0.93 6.18
CA ILE A 81 6.61 0.11 5.26
C ILE A 81 5.67 -0.48 4.20
N GLN A 82 6.06 -1.60 3.58
CA GLN A 82 5.24 -2.26 2.56
C GLN A 82 3.90 -2.78 3.12
N GLU A 83 3.87 -3.31 4.34
CA GLU A 83 2.60 -3.73 4.98
C GLU A 83 1.70 -2.52 5.27
N ILE A 84 2.28 -1.38 5.71
CA ILE A 84 1.51 -0.15 5.93
C ILE A 84 0.90 0.33 4.60
N VAL A 85 1.70 0.42 3.53
CA VAL A 85 1.20 0.82 2.20
C VAL A 85 0.12 -0.13 1.71
N PHE A 86 0.32 -1.43 1.87
CA PHE A 86 -0.66 -2.44 1.49
C PHE A 86 -1.99 -2.19 2.19
N ARG A 87 -1.98 -2.00 3.52
CA ARG A 87 -3.19 -1.73 4.30
C ARG A 87 -3.83 -0.38 3.98
N VAL A 88 -3.04 0.66 3.71
CA VAL A 88 -3.56 1.96 3.25
C VAL A 88 -4.31 1.80 1.92
N LEU A 89 -3.75 1.05 0.96
CA LEU A 89 -4.42 0.78 -0.31
C LEU A 89 -5.70 -0.05 -0.10
N LEU A 90 -5.68 -1.08 0.76
CA LEU A 90 -6.88 -1.84 1.10
C LEU A 90 -7.97 -0.96 1.73
N ALA A 91 -7.62 -0.10 2.69
CA ALA A 91 -8.55 0.83 3.32
C ALA A 91 -9.18 1.82 2.32
N ARG A 92 -8.48 2.12 1.22
CA ARG A 92 -8.97 2.97 0.12
C ARG A 92 -9.65 2.18 -1.01
N ARG A 93 -10.16 0.97 -0.72
CA ARG A 93 -10.77 0.06 -1.71
C ARG A 93 -9.86 -0.29 -2.88
N ASN A 94 -8.55 -0.27 -2.65
CA ASN A 94 -7.53 -0.45 -3.67
C ASN A 94 -7.67 0.52 -4.87
N THR A 95 -8.16 1.73 -4.62
CA THR A 95 -8.21 2.79 -5.63
C THR A 95 -6.76 3.24 -5.94
N PRO A 96 -6.38 3.39 -7.23
CA PRO A 96 -5.08 3.96 -7.60
C PRO A 96 -4.79 5.23 -6.81
N THR A 97 -3.70 5.22 -6.05
CA THR A 97 -3.33 6.29 -5.13
C THR A 97 -1.98 6.87 -5.51
N LEU A 98 -1.85 8.20 -5.46
CA LEU A 98 -0.61 8.89 -5.80
C LEU A 98 0.52 8.47 -4.86
N LEU A 99 1.74 8.36 -5.40
CA LEU A 99 2.93 8.07 -4.62
C LEU A 99 3.14 9.12 -3.52
N SER A 100 2.91 10.39 -3.83
CA SER A 100 2.96 11.51 -2.88
C SER A 100 1.92 11.38 -1.76
N ASP A 101 0.70 10.93 -2.06
CA ASP A 101 -0.32 10.67 -1.05
C ASP A 101 0.07 9.51 -0.13
N LEU A 102 0.61 8.42 -0.70
CA LEU A 102 1.11 7.28 0.08
C LEU A 102 2.30 7.69 0.97
N HIS A 103 3.19 8.53 0.42
CA HIS A 103 4.32 9.08 1.14
C HIS A 103 3.86 9.94 2.32
N TYR A 104 2.93 10.86 2.09
CA TYR A 104 2.33 11.69 3.14
C TYR A 104 1.67 10.86 4.25
N GLU A 105 0.88 9.83 3.89
CA GLU A 105 0.28 8.93 4.88
C GLU A 105 1.35 8.31 5.78
N LEU A 106 2.46 7.85 5.20
CA LEU A 106 3.57 7.24 5.95
C LEU A 106 4.30 8.24 6.84
N THR A 107 4.73 9.38 6.30
CA THR A 107 5.63 10.30 7.02
C THR A 107 4.92 11.24 7.97
N GLU A 108 3.63 11.51 7.76
CA GLU A 108 2.87 12.46 8.58
C GLU A 108 1.88 11.77 9.53
N LYS A 109 1.20 10.70 9.09
CA LYS A 109 0.20 10.04 9.94
C LYS A 109 0.75 8.88 10.75
N TRP A 110 1.61 8.07 10.15
CA TRP A 110 2.12 6.85 10.78
C TRP A 110 3.54 6.97 11.34
N SER A 111 4.22 8.08 11.06
CA SER A 111 5.48 8.44 11.68
C SER A 111 5.24 8.95 13.10
N THR A 112 6.05 8.49 14.05
CA THR A 112 5.98 8.98 15.44
C THR A 112 7.36 9.44 15.91
N PRO A 113 7.45 10.28 16.95
CA PRO A 113 8.76 10.70 17.48
C PRO A 113 9.64 9.52 17.93
N VAL A 114 9.03 8.42 18.39
CA VAL A 114 9.74 7.22 18.84
C VAL A 114 10.05 6.24 17.71
N ARG A 115 9.32 6.31 16.59
CA ARG A 115 9.53 5.52 15.37
C ARG A 115 9.31 6.42 14.15
N PRO A 116 10.31 7.25 13.80
CA PRO A 116 10.17 8.13 12.64
C PRO A 116 10.28 7.31 11.36
N ILE A 117 9.37 7.59 10.41
CA ILE A 117 9.46 7.06 9.05
C ILE A 117 10.13 8.13 8.20
N ASN A 118 11.44 8.01 8.00
CA ASN A 118 12.22 8.94 7.19
C ASN A 118 12.60 8.30 5.86
N ILE A 119 11.72 8.43 4.88
CA ILE A 119 11.91 7.96 3.51
C ILE A 119 11.58 9.11 2.56
N SER A 120 12.31 9.25 1.46
CA SER A 120 11.92 10.17 0.39
C SER A 120 10.78 9.57 -0.45
N GLU A 121 10.00 10.41 -1.12
CA GLU A 121 8.97 9.92 -2.06
C GLU A 121 9.58 9.00 -3.13
N SER A 122 10.70 9.40 -3.72
CA SER A 122 11.47 8.58 -4.67
C SER A 122 11.98 7.26 -4.08
N GLY A 123 12.35 7.25 -2.80
CA GLY A 123 12.75 6.06 -2.06
C GLY A 123 11.56 5.11 -1.88
N LEU A 124 10.39 5.65 -1.54
CA LEU A 124 9.16 4.86 -1.44
C LEU A 124 8.81 4.25 -2.80
N GLY A 125 8.87 5.03 -3.89
CA GLY A 125 8.62 4.52 -5.24
C GLY A 125 9.49 3.31 -5.57
N ARG A 126 10.81 3.40 -5.30
CA ARG A 126 11.74 2.27 -5.49
C ARG A 126 11.39 1.04 -4.65
N ILE A 127 10.93 1.21 -3.41
CA ILE A 127 10.47 0.11 -2.54
C ILE A 127 9.23 -0.56 -3.11
N LEU A 128 8.29 0.21 -3.67
CA LEU A 128 7.07 -0.33 -4.27
C LEU A 128 7.34 -1.00 -5.62
N ASP A 129 8.20 -0.42 -6.46
CA ASP A 129 8.57 -1.01 -7.76
C ASP A 129 9.30 -2.35 -7.59
N SER A 130 10.19 -2.43 -6.59
CA SER A 130 10.97 -3.62 -6.25
C SER A 130 10.21 -4.67 -5.43
N ASP A 131 8.91 -4.45 -5.20
CA ASP A 131 8.07 -5.40 -4.47
C ASP A 131 7.97 -6.77 -5.18
N THR A 132 8.14 -7.81 -4.36
CA THR A 132 8.06 -9.23 -4.74
C THR A 132 7.06 -10.00 -3.87
N TYR A 133 6.26 -9.29 -3.07
CA TYR A 133 5.34 -9.89 -2.12
C TYR A 133 3.91 -9.39 -2.30
N TYR A 134 3.70 -8.08 -2.22
CA TYR A 134 2.37 -7.46 -2.10
C TYR A 134 1.65 -7.24 -3.44
N GLY A 135 2.36 -7.39 -4.56
CA GLY A 135 1.84 -7.17 -5.89
C GLY A 135 1.57 -5.70 -6.19
N PHE A 136 2.37 -4.78 -5.67
CA PHE A 136 2.22 -3.36 -6.01
C PHE A 136 2.44 -3.14 -7.51
N ALA A 137 1.57 -2.37 -8.13
CA ALA A 137 1.63 -2.05 -9.55
C ALA A 137 1.46 -0.55 -9.75
N ARG A 138 2.35 0.01 -10.57
CA ARG A 138 2.24 1.39 -11.05
C ARG A 138 1.24 1.44 -12.21
N THR A 139 0.31 2.39 -12.19
CA THR A 139 -0.76 2.54 -13.20
C THR A 139 -0.62 3.84 -13.97
#